data_AF-A0A1C3WAL6-F1
#
_entry.id   AF-A0A1C3WAL6-F1
#
_cell.length_a   1.000
_cell.length_b   1.000
_cell.length_c   1.000
_cell.angle_alpha   90.00
_cell.angle_beta   90.00
_cell.angle_gamma   90.00
#
_symmetry.space_group_name_H-M   'P 1'
#
loop_
_entity.id
_entity.type
_entity.pdbx_description
1 polymer ?
#
loop_
_entity_poly.entity_id
_entity_poly.type
_entity_poly.pdbx_seq_one_letter_code
_entity_poly.pdbx_strand_id
1 'polypeptide(L)'
;MTTLRIYDLKQEVLALDLRDLLRLLAPKSLEANWIVSTVKSSTPGHEWFEATGEGGERLEGLAQNNAQLSGSDLAALAENTRQVIWGEFVGLPHTQSDKTWVIIRAVDSTFYEVDTDDEMVLSKISSTYKDVRAGEVPVASWLWAPR
;
A
#
# COMPACT_ATOMS: atom_id res chain seq x y z
N MET A 1 -13.41 3.33 -7.29
CA MET A 1 -12.43 3.51 -6.22
C MET A 1 -12.02 4.95 -6.17
N THR A 2 -12.22 5.57 -5.02
CA THR A 2 -11.70 6.89 -4.68
C THR A 2 -10.22 6.74 -4.32
N THR A 3 -9.38 7.64 -4.82
CA THR A 3 -7.93 7.66 -4.55
C THR A 3 -7.59 8.76 -3.56
N LEU A 4 -6.93 8.38 -2.45
CA LEU A 4 -6.30 9.30 -1.51
C LEU A 4 -4.78 9.15 -1.55
N ARG A 5 -4.07 10.25 -1.35
CA ARG A 5 -2.61 10.29 -1.24
C ARG A 5 -2.20 10.94 0.06
N ILE A 6 -1.31 10.28 0.80
CA ILE A 6 -0.89 10.68 2.14
C ILE A 6 0.56 11.15 2.07
N TYR A 7 0.79 12.44 2.27
CA TYR A 7 2.09 13.11 2.17
C TYR A 7 2.66 13.53 3.54
N ASP A 8 2.11 13.02 4.65
CA ASP A 8 2.54 13.42 5.99
C ASP A 8 4.04 13.24 6.19
N LEU A 9 4.73 14.31 6.59
CA LEU A 9 6.16 14.30 6.86
C LEU A 9 6.47 14.49 8.34
N LYS A 10 7.54 13.84 8.80
CA LYS A 10 8.18 14.04 10.10
C LYS A 10 9.66 14.25 9.86
N GLN A 11 10.16 15.46 10.17
CA GLN A 11 11.57 15.82 9.91
C GLN A 11 11.95 15.59 8.43
N GLU A 12 11.10 16.05 7.50
CA GLU A 12 11.29 15.98 6.04
C GLU A 12 11.26 14.57 5.41
N VAL A 13 11.02 13.53 6.20
CA VAL A 13 10.79 12.16 5.70
C VAL A 13 9.34 11.73 5.92
N LEU A 14 8.85 10.81 5.09
CA LEU A 14 7.49 10.26 5.19
C LEU A 14 7.24 9.74 6.62
N ALA A 15 6.14 10.18 7.22
CA ALA A 15 5.85 9.95 8.63
C ALA A 15 5.14 8.62 8.92
N LEU A 16 4.87 7.84 7.88
CA LEU A 16 4.13 6.59 7.92
C LEU A 16 4.79 5.54 7.04
N ASP A 17 4.57 4.28 7.39
CA ASP A 17 4.86 3.13 6.55
C ASP A 17 3.64 2.19 6.45
N LEU A 18 3.78 1.09 5.70
CA LEU A 18 2.74 0.08 5.50
C LEU A 18 2.15 -0.41 6.84
N ARG A 19 3.00 -0.64 7.84
CA ARG A 19 2.55 -1.08 9.18
C ARG A 19 1.56 -0.12 9.82
N ASP A 20 1.73 1.19 9.60
CA ASP A 20 0.89 2.21 10.22
C ASP A 20 -0.50 2.21 9.56
N LEU A 21 -0.56 2.03 8.25
CA LEU A 21 -1.81 1.84 7.51
C LEU A 21 -2.51 0.54 7.91
N LEU A 22 -1.79 -0.58 7.99
CA LEU A 22 -2.37 -1.86 8.43
C LEU A 22 -2.95 -1.76 9.84
N ARG A 23 -2.26 -1.09 10.77
CA ARG A 23 -2.78 -0.84 12.14
C ARG A 23 -4.01 0.07 12.13
N LEU A 24 -4.01 1.14 11.35
CA LEU A 24 -5.15 2.07 11.23
C LEU A 24 -6.42 1.37 10.71
N LEU A 25 -6.23 0.45 9.76
CA LEU A 25 -7.32 -0.27 9.09
C LEU A 25 -7.75 -1.56 9.83
N ALA A 26 -7.15 -1.86 10.97
CA ALA A 26 -7.57 -2.97 11.82
C ALA A 26 -9.01 -2.74 12.36
N PRO A 27 -9.77 -3.81 12.65
CA PRO A 27 -9.39 -5.23 12.51
C PRO A 27 -9.45 -5.77 11.07
N LYS A 28 -10.14 -5.08 10.16
CA LYS A 28 -10.42 -5.56 8.80
C LYS A 28 -9.16 -5.84 7.98
N SER A 29 -8.08 -5.09 8.18
CA SER A 29 -6.77 -5.36 7.57
C SER A 29 -6.17 -6.70 7.96
N LEU A 30 -6.41 -7.16 9.20
CA LEU A 30 -5.87 -8.42 9.72
C LEU A 30 -6.74 -9.62 9.28
N GLU A 31 -8.03 -9.39 9.07
CA GLU A 31 -8.98 -10.40 8.61
C GLU A 31 -8.97 -10.60 7.08
N ALA A 32 -8.50 -9.59 6.34
CA ALA A 32 -8.38 -9.61 4.89
C ALA A 32 -7.28 -10.58 4.40
N ASN A 33 -7.43 -11.04 3.16
CA ASN A 33 -6.32 -11.64 2.41
C ASN A 33 -5.64 -10.54 1.59
N TRP A 34 -4.34 -10.63 1.43
CA TRP A 34 -3.56 -9.62 0.72
C TRP A 34 -2.79 -10.22 -0.43
N ILE A 35 -2.78 -9.55 -1.57
CA ILE A 35 -1.83 -9.81 -2.64
C ILE A 35 -0.72 -8.77 -2.52
N VAL A 36 0.52 -9.23 -2.47
CA VAL A 36 1.71 -8.37 -2.52
C VAL A 36 2.22 -8.38 -3.95
N SER A 37 2.29 -7.22 -4.59
CA SER A 37 2.67 -7.06 -6.00
C SER A 37 3.58 -5.84 -6.20
N THR A 38 4.24 -5.80 -7.34
CA THR A 38 4.96 -4.61 -7.83
C THR A 38 3.99 -3.49 -8.20
N VAL A 39 4.38 -2.23 -8.00
CA VAL A 39 3.69 -1.07 -8.59
C VAL A 39 3.95 -1.07 -10.10
N LYS A 40 2.87 -1.11 -10.90
CA LYS A 40 2.96 -1.18 -12.36
C LYS A 40 2.85 0.20 -12.99
N SER A 41 3.64 0.45 -14.03
CA SER A 41 3.44 1.58 -14.94
C SER A 41 2.48 1.20 -16.07
N SER A 42 1.97 2.20 -16.77
CA SER A 42 1.29 2.01 -18.06
C SER A 42 2.23 1.50 -19.18
N THR A 43 3.54 1.58 -18.98
CA THR A 43 4.55 1.01 -19.88
C THR A 43 4.79 -0.46 -19.52
N PRO A 44 4.65 -1.42 -20.46
CA PRO A 44 4.91 -2.83 -20.17
C PRO A 44 6.34 -3.10 -19.70
N GLY A 45 6.50 -3.97 -18.71
CA GLY A 45 7.82 -4.35 -18.15
C GLY A 45 8.42 -3.32 -17.18
N HIS A 46 7.68 -2.25 -16.88
CA HIS A 46 8.06 -1.21 -15.94
C HIS A 46 7.26 -1.40 -14.65
N GLU A 47 7.79 -2.25 -13.78
CA GLU A 47 7.18 -2.64 -12.51
C GLU A 47 8.23 -2.58 -11.40
N TRP A 48 7.88 -2.05 -10.22
CA TRP A 48 8.84 -1.85 -9.13
C TRP A 48 8.31 -2.34 -7.80
N PHE A 49 9.19 -2.99 -7.05
CA PHE A 49 9.05 -3.24 -5.63
C PHE A 49 10.41 -2.98 -5.00
N GLU A 50 10.43 -2.21 -3.92
CA GLU A 50 11.64 -1.91 -3.17
C GLU A 50 11.26 -1.65 -1.72
N ALA A 51 11.82 -2.42 -0.80
CA ALA A 51 11.63 -2.25 0.62
C ALA A 51 12.91 -2.58 1.38
N THR A 52 13.10 -1.96 2.54
CA THR A 52 14.32 -2.10 3.35
C THR A 52 14.03 -2.82 4.66
N GLY A 53 15.05 -3.47 5.22
CA GLY A 53 14.95 -4.31 6.42
C GLY A 53 14.53 -5.75 6.10
N GLU A 54 14.64 -6.64 7.08
CA GLU A 54 14.41 -8.09 6.88
C GLU A 54 12.99 -8.40 6.36
N GLY A 55 11.98 -7.69 6.87
CA GLY A 55 10.61 -7.81 6.35
C GLY A 55 10.50 -7.34 4.90
N GLY A 56 11.22 -6.28 4.53
CA GLY A 56 11.23 -5.71 3.19
C GLY A 56 11.81 -6.66 2.15
N GLU A 57 12.95 -7.28 2.43
CA GLU A 57 13.58 -8.28 1.55
C GLU A 57 12.63 -9.47 1.27
N ARG A 58 11.89 -9.90 2.29
CA ARG A 58 10.88 -10.96 2.14
C ARG A 58 9.69 -10.50 1.31
N LEU A 59 9.19 -9.27 1.54
CA LEU A 59 8.09 -8.71 0.75
C LEU A 59 8.47 -8.58 -0.73
N GLU A 60 9.72 -8.20 -1.03
CA GLU A 60 10.21 -8.10 -2.41
C GLU A 60 10.21 -9.45 -3.11
N GLY A 61 10.68 -10.51 -2.45
CA GLY A 61 10.60 -11.87 -2.99
C GLY A 61 9.15 -12.35 -3.23
N LEU A 62 8.22 -11.94 -2.38
CA LEU A 62 6.79 -12.27 -2.53
C LEU A 62 6.13 -11.50 -3.69
N ALA A 63 6.51 -10.25 -3.89
CA ALA A 63 5.98 -9.38 -4.94
C ALA A 63 6.25 -9.93 -6.36
N GLN A 64 7.39 -10.61 -6.56
CA GLN A 64 7.77 -11.20 -7.85
C GLN A 64 6.75 -12.20 -8.40
N ASN A 65 5.95 -12.83 -7.52
CA ASN A 65 4.98 -13.85 -7.90
C ASN A 65 3.53 -13.45 -7.58
N ASN A 66 3.28 -12.18 -7.24
CA ASN A 66 1.98 -11.70 -6.74
C ASN A 66 1.46 -12.59 -5.59
N ALA A 67 2.32 -12.88 -4.62
CA ALA A 67 2.01 -13.84 -3.58
C ALA A 67 0.84 -13.38 -2.70
N GLN A 68 0.01 -14.33 -2.28
CA GLN A 68 -1.11 -14.09 -1.40
C GLN A 68 -0.74 -14.41 0.06
N LEU A 69 -1.07 -13.51 0.97
CA LEU A 69 -0.81 -13.60 2.40
C LEU A 69 -2.09 -13.41 3.21
N SER A 70 -2.09 -13.95 4.43
CA SER A 70 -3.06 -13.51 5.44
C SER A 70 -2.73 -12.09 5.92
N GLY A 71 -3.72 -11.36 6.41
CA GLY A 71 -3.52 -10.03 7.00
C GLY A 71 -2.57 -10.05 8.19
N SER A 72 -2.58 -11.11 9.00
CA SER A 72 -1.62 -11.29 10.09
C SER A 72 -0.18 -11.48 9.61
N ASP A 73 0.04 -12.27 8.56
CA ASP A 73 1.38 -12.49 8.01
C ASP A 73 1.93 -11.21 7.38
N LEU A 74 1.09 -10.48 6.62
CA LEU A 74 1.47 -9.19 6.06
C LEU A 74 1.81 -8.19 7.16
N ALA A 75 1.01 -8.11 8.23
CA ALA A 75 1.29 -7.24 9.36
C ALA A 75 2.63 -7.59 10.02
N ALA A 76 2.92 -8.88 10.25
CA ALA A 76 4.19 -9.32 10.83
C ALA A 76 5.41 -8.98 9.94
N LEU A 77 5.27 -9.08 8.62
CA LEU A 77 6.31 -8.64 7.68
C LEU A 77 6.49 -7.13 7.71
N ALA A 78 5.38 -6.37 7.73
CA ALA A 78 5.41 -4.91 7.79
C ALA A 78 6.06 -4.39 9.09
N GLU A 79 5.87 -5.08 10.22
CA GLU A 79 6.56 -4.73 11.48
C GLU A 79 8.09 -4.85 11.38
N ASN A 80 8.57 -5.86 10.65
CA ASN A 80 10.00 -6.10 10.43
C ASN A 80 10.53 -5.36 9.18
N THR A 81 9.68 -4.61 8.50
CA THR A 81 10.06 -3.75 7.38
C THR A 81 10.46 -2.39 7.94
N ARG A 82 11.64 -1.91 7.55
CA ARG A 82 12.11 -0.58 7.94
C ARG A 82 11.38 0.48 7.12
N GLN A 83 11.28 0.27 5.82
CA GLN A 83 10.57 1.16 4.91
C GLN A 83 10.12 0.45 3.64
N VAL A 84 8.92 0.71 3.13
CA VAL A 84 8.55 0.38 1.74
C VAL A 84 8.71 1.62 0.88
N ILE A 85 9.59 1.55 -0.12
CA ILE A 85 9.87 2.64 -1.08
C ILE A 85 8.90 2.52 -2.27
N TRP A 86 8.81 1.30 -2.83
CA TRP A 86 7.88 0.92 -3.88
C TRP A 86 7.18 -0.39 -3.50
N GLY A 87 5.86 -0.45 -3.65
CA GLY A 87 5.12 -1.69 -3.47
C GLY A 87 3.61 -1.50 -3.57
N GLU A 88 2.90 -2.51 -4.04
CA GLU A 88 1.44 -2.56 -4.10
C GLU A 88 0.91 -3.69 -3.21
N PHE A 89 -0.15 -3.39 -2.45
CA PHE A 89 -0.80 -4.32 -1.54
C PHE A 89 -2.31 -4.27 -1.78
N VAL A 90 -2.86 -5.36 -2.31
CA VAL A 90 -4.28 -5.47 -2.64
C VAL A 90 -5.00 -6.24 -1.55
N GLY A 91 -5.81 -5.54 -0.76
CA GLY A 91 -6.66 -6.12 0.27
C GLY A 91 -7.94 -6.68 -0.33
N LEU A 92 -8.14 -7.98 -0.20
CA LEU A 92 -9.34 -8.71 -0.56
C LEU A 92 -10.14 -9.02 0.70
N PRO A 93 -11.46 -8.79 0.71
CA PRO A 93 -12.30 -9.16 1.84
C PRO A 93 -12.24 -10.68 2.08
N HIS A 94 -12.40 -11.09 3.33
CA HIS A 94 -12.41 -12.51 3.70
C HIS A 94 -13.61 -13.28 3.08
N THR A 95 -14.69 -12.56 2.77
CA THR A 95 -15.88 -13.11 2.10
C THR A 95 -15.58 -13.33 0.61
N GLN A 96 -16.12 -14.40 0.01
CA GLN A 96 -15.97 -14.82 -1.41
C GLN A 96 -16.44 -13.81 -2.48
N SER A 97 -16.47 -12.51 -2.18
CA SER A 97 -16.59 -11.48 -3.21
C SER A 97 -15.22 -11.23 -3.81
N ASP A 98 -15.08 -11.38 -5.12
CA ASP A 98 -13.88 -10.99 -5.89
C ASP A 98 -13.64 -9.46 -5.91
N LYS A 99 -14.40 -8.69 -5.11
CA LYS A 99 -14.30 -7.25 -5.08
C LYS A 99 -13.17 -6.83 -4.14
N THR A 100 -12.13 -6.21 -4.71
CA THR A 100 -11.08 -5.53 -3.95
C THR A 100 -11.67 -4.58 -2.92
N TRP A 101 -11.20 -4.69 -1.67
CA TRP A 101 -11.61 -3.81 -0.59
C TRP A 101 -10.76 -2.53 -0.58
N VAL A 102 -9.44 -2.68 -0.68
CA VAL A 102 -8.49 -1.55 -0.67
C VAL A 102 -7.25 -1.91 -1.47
N ILE A 103 -6.66 -0.94 -2.15
CA ILE A 103 -5.31 -1.05 -2.69
C ILE A 103 -4.45 0.00 -2.00
N ILE A 104 -3.29 -0.41 -1.48
CA ILE A 104 -2.31 0.49 -0.87
C ILE A 104 -1.06 0.45 -1.74
N ARG A 105 -0.51 1.61 -2.09
CA ARG A 105 0.75 1.73 -2.82
C ARG A 105 1.74 2.63 -2.11
N ALA A 106 2.97 2.18 -1.93
CA ALA A 106 4.10 3.04 -1.62
C ALA A 106 4.68 3.59 -2.93
N VAL A 107 4.95 4.90 -2.97
CA VAL A 107 5.41 5.60 -4.17
C VAL A 107 6.66 6.41 -3.84
N ASP A 108 7.82 5.91 -4.24
CA ASP A 108 9.12 6.57 -4.17
C ASP A 108 9.48 7.18 -2.81
N SER A 109 9.03 6.56 -1.71
CA SER A 109 9.10 7.18 -0.36
C SER A 109 8.46 8.57 -0.23
N THR A 110 7.71 9.02 -1.24
CA THR A 110 7.15 10.36 -1.31
C THR A 110 5.76 10.40 -0.69
N PHE A 111 4.96 9.37 -0.92
CA PHE A 111 3.62 9.22 -0.36
C PHE A 111 3.14 7.77 -0.39
N TYR A 112 2.08 7.51 0.37
CA TYR A 112 1.23 6.36 0.15
C TYR A 112 -0.03 6.74 -0.63
N GLU A 113 -0.38 5.97 -1.64
CA GLU A 113 -1.66 6.02 -2.33
C GLU A 113 -2.59 4.94 -1.77
N VAL A 114 -3.85 5.29 -1.55
CA VAL A 114 -4.89 4.36 -1.12
C VAL A 114 -6.09 4.49 -2.05
N ASP A 115 -6.44 3.40 -2.74
CA ASP A 115 -7.64 3.28 -3.56
C ASP A 115 -8.69 2.43 -2.86
N THR A 116 -9.88 2.99 -2.62
CA THR A 116 -10.99 2.26 -2.02
C THR A 116 -12.34 2.94 -2.28
N ASP A 117 -13.43 2.17 -2.22
CA ASP A 117 -14.81 2.71 -2.15
C ASP A 117 -15.36 2.63 -0.70
N ASP A 118 -14.55 2.20 0.27
CA ASP A 118 -14.97 2.05 1.67
C ASP A 118 -14.87 3.41 2.39
N GLU A 119 -16.02 4.07 2.57
CA GLU A 119 -16.14 5.38 3.23
C GLU A 119 -15.52 5.40 4.64
N MET A 120 -15.53 4.27 5.36
CA MET A 120 -14.91 4.19 6.68
C MET A 120 -13.38 4.26 6.57
N VAL A 121 -12.79 3.67 5.53
CA VAL A 121 -11.35 3.79 5.25
C VAL A 121 -11.00 5.22 4.88
N LEU A 122 -11.76 5.85 3.97
CA LEU A 122 -11.56 7.24 3.55
C LEU A 122 -11.61 8.20 4.75
N SER A 123 -12.61 8.04 5.61
CA SER A 123 -12.79 8.85 6.82
C SER A 123 -11.66 8.65 7.84
N LYS A 124 -11.24 7.41 8.08
CA LYS A 124 -10.13 7.10 9.00
C LYS A 124 -8.82 7.74 8.53
N ILE A 125 -8.49 7.60 7.24
CA ILE A 125 -7.28 8.21 6.67
C ILE A 125 -7.31 9.73 6.82
N SER A 126 -8.41 10.35 6.40
CA SER A 126 -8.55 11.81 6.39
C SER A 126 -8.59 12.44 7.79
N SER A 127 -8.95 11.67 8.82
CA SER A 127 -8.94 12.13 10.22
C SER A 127 -7.63 11.84 10.96
N THR A 128 -6.83 10.90 10.46
CA THR A 128 -5.57 10.49 11.11
C THR A 128 -4.37 11.29 10.60
N TYR A 129 -4.30 11.51 9.29
CA TYR A 129 -3.18 12.17 8.65
C TYR A 129 -3.52 13.63 8.31
N LYS A 130 -2.51 14.50 8.28
CA LYS A 130 -2.68 15.96 8.14
C LYS A 130 -2.69 16.41 6.69
N ASP A 131 -1.84 15.83 5.85
CA ASP A 131 -1.67 16.12 4.43
C ASP A 131 -2.20 14.93 3.61
N VAL A 132 -3.52 14.93 3.42
CA VAL A 132 -4.24 13.97 2.58
C VAL A 132 -4.80 14.71 1.38
N ARG A 133 -4.51 14.23 0.19
CA ARG A 133 -4.92 14.84 -1.08
C ARG A 133 -5.70 13.84 -1.92
N ALA A 134 -6.73 14.31 -2.63
CA ALA A 134 -7.41 13.49 -3.62
C ALA A 134 -6.47 13.21 -4.80
N GLY A 135 -6.40 11.95 -5.25
CA GLY A 135 -5.74 11.58 -6.49
C GLY A 135 -6.72 11.65 -7.66
N GLU A 136 -6.38 12.37 -8.72
CA GLU A 136 -7.21 12.42 -9.94
C GLU A 136 -7.16 11.12 -10.75
N VAL A 137 -5.98 10.48 -10.78
CA VAL A 137 -5.74 9.19 -11.45
C VAL A 137 -4.74 8.36 -10.64
N PRO A 138 -4.93 7.02 -10.48
CA PRO A 138 -4.00 6.17 -9.74
C PRO A 138 -2.58 6.20 -10.32
N VAL A 139 -1.57 6.04 -9.47
CA VAL A 139 -0.16 5.99 -9.88
C VAL A 139 0.10 4.88 -10.90
N ALA A 140 -0.66 3.79 -10.82
CA ALA A 140 -0.58 2.68 -11.77
C ALA A 140 -0.94 3.08 -13.22
N SER A 141 -1.66 4.20 -13.41
CA SER A 141 -2.04 4.71 -14.73
C SER A 141 -1.08 5.74 -15.28
N TRP A 142 -0.07 6.15 -14.52
CA TRP A 142 0.85 7.20 -14.95
C TRP A 142 1.83 6.68 -16.01
N LEU A 143 2.30 7.60 -16.86
CA LEU A 143 3.36 7.38 -17.85
C LEU A 143 4.70 7.80 -17.25
N TRP A 144 5.35 6.92 -16.50
CA TRP A 144 6.66 7.18 -15.90
C TRP A 144 7.48 5.90 -15.74
N ALA A 145 8.80 6.12 -15.59
CA ALA A 145 9.76 5.19 -15.02
C ALA A 145 10.42 5.90 -13.83
N PRO A 146 10.66 5.24 -12.68
CA PRO A 146 11.47 5.78 -11.61
C PRO A 146 12.85 6.10 -12.19
N ARG A 147 13.43 7.18 -11.68
CA ARG A 147 14.75 7.62 -12.10
C ARG A 147 15.84 6.76 -11.51
#